data_AF-A0A3M1CW81-F1
#
_entry.id   AF-A0A3M1CW81-F1
#
_cell.length_a   1.000
_cell.length_b   1.000
_cell.length_c   1.000
_cell.angle_alpha   90.00
_cell.angle_beta   90.00
_cell.angle_gamma   90.00
#
_symmetry.space_group_name_H-M   'P 1'
#
loop_
_entity.id
_entity.type
_entity.pdbx_description
1 polymer ?
#
loop_
_entity_poly.entity_id
_entity_poly.type
_entity_poly.pdbx_seq_one_letter_code
_entity_poly.pdbx_strand_id
1 'polypeptide(L)' 'MSQSRKQRTWRAEKVIERLGQKLSRQVVGSLAACVHCGMCTESCHYVLSHPDDPTMAPAWKADRLRKLFKR' A
#
# COMPACT_ATOMS: atom_id res chain seq x y z
N MET A 1 -17.12 -7.59 18.18
CA MET A 1 -17.38 -6.65 17.07
C MET A 1 -17.45 -7.44 15.77
N SER A 2 -18.66 -7.74 15.33
CA SER A 2 -18.99 -8.59 14.18
C SER A 2 -18.54 -7.94 12.87
N GLN A 3 -17.43 -8.41 12.28
CA GLN A 3 -17.08 -8.05 10.91
C GLN A 3 -17.87 -8.93 9.95
N SER A 4 -18.89 -8.34 9.32
CA SER A 4 -19.56 -8.85 8.14
C SER A 4 -18.52 -9.30 7.10
N ARG A 5 -18.38 -10.62 6.89
CA ARG A 5 -17.56 -11.17 5.80
C ARG A 5 -18.26 -10.87 4.48
N LYS A 6 -17.97 -9.72 3.87
CA LYS A 6 -18.20 -9.56 2.43
C LYS A 6 -17.45 -10.70 1.72
N GLN A 7 -18.18 -11.56 1.02
CA GLN A 7 -17.58 -12.65 0.23
C GLN A 7 -16.58 -12.03 -0.75
N ARG A 8 -15.30 -12.37 -0.60
CA ARG A 8 -14.23 -11.88 -1.48
C ARG A 8 -14.18 -12.75 -2.72
N THR A 9 -13.78 -12.19 -3.85
CA THR A 9 -13.50 -13.00 -5.05
C THR A 9 -12.26 -13.86 -4.81
N TRP A 10 -12.14 -14.99 -5.52
CA TRP A 10 -10.98 -15.87 -5.39
C TRP A 10 -9.64 -15.14 -5.61
N ARG A 11 -9.60 -14.15 -6.52
CA ARG A 11 -8.42 -13.31 -6.78
C ARG A 11 -8.05 -12.49 -5.55
N ALA A 12 -9.04 -11.88 -4.89
CA ALA A 12 -8.80 -11.09 -3.69
C ALA A 12 -8.31 -11.97 -2.53
N GLU A 13 -8.84 -13.18 -2.38
CA GLU A 13 -8.35 -14.15 -1.39
C GLU A 13 -6.90 -14.56 -1.65
N LYS A 14 -6.55 -14.87 -2.91
CA LYS A 14 -5.17 -15.20 -3.28
C LYS A 14 -4.19 -14.06 -3.06
N VAL A 15 -4.60 -12.82 -3.30
CA VAL A 15 -3.76 -11.65 -2.97
C VAL A 15 -3.49 -11.58 -1.48
N ILE A 16 -4.51 -11.77 -0.63
CA ILE A 16 -4.35 -11.73 0.83
C ILE A 16 -3.42 -12.86 1.31
N GLU A 17 -3.62 -14.08 0.81
CA GLU A 17 -2.78 -15.24 1.12
C GLU A 17 -1.29 -14.96 0.79
N ARG A 18 -1.02 -14.47 -0.43
CA ARG A 18 0.35 -14.22 -0.90
C ARG A 18 0.99 -12.98 -0.27
N LEU A 19 0.19 -11.96 0.05
CA LEU A 19 0.69 -10.73 0.64
C LEU A 19 1.29 -11.00 2.04
N GLY A 20 0.65 -11.84 2.85
CA GLY A 20 1.19 -12.24 4.16
C GLY A 20 2.57 -12.89 4.08
N GLN A 21 2.83 -13.66 3.01
CA GLN A 21 4.13 -14.31 2.77
C GLN A 21 5.23 -13.33 2.33
N LYS A 22 4.84 -12.16 1.79
CA LYS A 22 5.78 -11.16 1.23
C LYS A 22 6.07 -9.98 2.17
N LEU A 23 5.25 -9.78 3.21
CA LEU A 23 5.44 -8.72 4.19
C LEU A 23 6.48 -9.13 5.25
N SER A 24 7.75 -8.97 4.92
CA SER A 24 8.84 -9.14 5.89
C SER A 24 8.84 -8.03 6.95
N ARG A 25 9.55 -8.25 8.07
CA ARG A 25 9.71 -7.23 9.12
C ARG A 25 10.30 -5.94 8.58
N GLN A 26 11.28 -6.01 7.68
CA GLN A 26 11.86 -4.82 7.04
C GLN A 26 10.83 -4.07 6.21
N VAL A 27 10.05 -4.76 5.39
CA VAL A 27 9.02 -4.12 4.54
C VAL A 27 7.96 -3.46 5.40
N VAL A 28 7.47 -4.15 6.43
CA VAL A 28 6.49 -3.59 7.37
C VAL A 28 7.06 -2.38 8.11
N GLY A 29 8.31 -2.44 8.57
CA GLY A 29 9.00 -1.33 9.20
C GLY A 29 9.07 -0.10 8.30
N SER A 30 9.54 -0.25 7.06
CA SER A 30 9.60 0.85 6.08
C SER A 30 8.22 1.42 5.76
N LEU A 31 7.19 0.58 5.67
CA LEU A 31 5.82 1.04 5.47
C LEU A 31 5.30 1.78 6.71
N ALA A 32 5.56 1.30 7.92
CA ALA A 32 5.10 1.92 9.16
C ALA A 32 5.82 3.25 9.48
N ALA A 33 7.09 3.38 9.11
CA ALA A 33 7.92 4.57 9.38
C ALA A 33 7.59 5.78 8.49
N CYS A 34 6.77 5.63 7.45
CA CYS A 34 6.41 6.73 6.57
C CYS A 34 5.62 7.81 7.31
N VAL A 35 6.17 9.02 7.36
CA VAL A 35 5.56 10.23 7.95
C VAL A 35 4.97 11.19 6.92
N HIS A 36 4.84 10.76 5.66
CA HIS A 36 4.35 11.59 4.55
C HIS A 36 5.20 12.85 4.29
N CYS A 37 6.52 12.76 4.43
CA CYS A 37 7.44 13.89 4.21
C CYS A 37 7.59 14.36 2.75
N GLY A 38 7.09 13.61 1.76
CA GLY A 38 7.11 14.04 0.36
C GLY A 38 8.37 13.73 -0.45
N MET A 39 9.52 13.42 0.19
CA MET A 39 10.78 13.14 -0.52
C MET A 39 10.66 12.07 -1.63
N CYS A 40 9.90 11.00 -1.37
CA CYS A 40 9.68 9.94 -2.37
C CYS A 40 8.85 10.42 -3.58
N THR A 41 7.99 11.41 -3.40
CA THR A 41 7.15 11.99 -4.45
C THR A 41 7.99 12.90 -5.33
N GLU A 42 8.81 13.76 -4.73
CA GLU A 42 9.70 14.68 -5.45
C GLU A 42 10.73 13.94 -6.31
N SER A 43 11.22 12.79 -5.84
CA SER A 43 12.20 11.97 -6.58
C SER A 43 11.59 11.06 -7.65
N CYS A 44 10.26 11.03 -7.83
CA CYS A 44 9.59 9.99 -8.62
C CYS A 44 9.31 10.43 -10.08
N HIS A 45 9.89 9.71 -11.05
CA HIS A 45 9.62 9.95 -12.47
C HIS A 45 8.15 9.72 -12.88
N TYR A 46 7.43 8.81 -12.23
CA TYR A 46 6.01 8.61 -12.52
C TYR A 46 5.16 9.82 -12.16
N VAL A 47 5.51 10.51 -11.07
CA VAL A 47 4.85 11.77 -10.68
C VAL A 47 5.20 12.87 -11.68
N LEU A 48 6.48 12.99 -12.07
CA LEU A 48 6.92 14.00 -13.04
C LEU A 48 6.28 13.84 -14.43
N SER A 49 6.05 12.59 -14.86
CA SER A 49 5.39 12.30 -16.14
C SER A 49 3.87 12.45 -16.10
N HIS A 50 3.27 12.51 -14.90
CA HIS A 50 1.82 12.61 -14.70
C HIS A 50 1.50 13.61 -13.56
N PRO A 51 1.79 14.91 -13.75
CA PRO A 51 1.71 15.90 -12.68
C PRO A 51 0.29 16.06 -12.12
N ASP A 52 -0.74 15.77 -12.92
CA ASP A 52 -2.15 15.88 -12.53
C ASP A 52 -2.69 14.64 -11.80
N ASP A 53 -1.90 13.55 -11.71
CA ASP A 53 -2.34 12.29 -11.10
C ASP A 53 -1.66 12.03 -9.74
N PRO A 54 -2.32 12.37 -8.61
CA PRO A 54 -1.78 12.12 -7.28
C PRO A 54 -1.68 10.62 -6.94
N THR A 55 -2.30 9.74 -7.73
CA THR A 55 -2.21 8.28 -7.52
C THR A 55 -0.87 7.71 -7.99
N MET A 56 -0.09 8.49 -8.74
CA MET A 56 1.28 8.14 -9.14
C MET A 56 2.30 8.30 -8.01
N ALA A 57 1.97 9.10 -6.98
CA ALA A 57 2.82 9.27 -5.82
C ALA A 57 3.11 7.92 -5.13
N PRO A 58 4.38 7.59 -4.82
CA PRO A 58 4.73 6.34 -4.14
C PRO A 58 4.03 6.20 -2.79
N ALA A 59 3.88 7.30 -2.04
CA ALA A 59 3.18 7.33 -0.76
C ALA A 59 1.73 6.85 -0.90
N TRP A 60 1.02 7.28 -1.94
CA TRP A 60 -0.36 6.88 -2.21
C TRP A 60 -0.49 5.37 -2.41
N LYS A 61 0.43 4.76 -3.17
CA LYS A 61 0.44 3.31 -3.41
C LYS A 61 0.77 2.54 -2.12
N ALA A 62 1.73 3.04 -1.34
CA ALA A 62 2.09 2.46 -0.05
C ALA A 62 0.92 2.51 0.95
N ASP A 63 0.10 3.57 0.93
CA ASP A 63 -1.10 3.67 1.79
C ASP A 63 -2.15 2.60 1.48
N ARG A 64 -2.27 2.18 0.21
CA ARG A 64 -3.15 1.06 -0.16
C ARG A 64 -2.70 -0.24 0.49
N LEU A 65 -1.39 -0.49 0.57
CA LEU A 65 -0.85 -1.65 1.27
C LEU A 65 -1.02 -1.54 2.79
N ARG A 66 -0.79 -0.36 3.38
CA ARG A 66 -0.99 -0.12 4.83
C ARG A 66 -2.39 -0.48 5.30
N LYS A 67 -3.42 -0.18 4.50
CA LYS A 67 -4.83 -0.52 4.81
C LYS A 67 -5.08 -2.03 4.91
N LEU A 68 -4.21 -2.87 4.33
CA LEU A 68 -4.39 -4.32 4.31
C LEU A 68 -3.82 -5.01 5.54
N PHE A 69 -2.71 -4.51 6.10
CA PHE A 69 -2.04 -5.14 7.26
C PHE A 69 -2.17 -4.36 8.58
N LYS A 70 -2.53 -3.07 8.59
CA LYS A 70 -2.86 -2.33 9.82
C LYS A 70 -4.25 -2.68 10.39
N ARG A 71 -4.71 -3.92 10.22
CA ARG A 71 -6.06 -4.38 10.57
C ARG A 71 -6.11 -4.99 11.96
#